data_AF-A0A961UDW6-F1
#
_entry.id   AF-A0A961UDW6-F1
#
_cell.length_a   1.000
_cell.length_b   1.000
_cell.length_c   1.000
_cell.angle_alpha   90.00
_cell.angle_beta   90.00
_cell.angle_gamma   90.00
#
_symmetry.space_group_name_H-M   'P 1'
#
loop_
_entity.id
_entity.type
_entity.pdbx_description
1 polymer ?
#
loop_
_entity_poly.entity_id
_entity_poly.type
_entity_poly.pdbx_seq_one_letter_code
_entity_poly.pdbx_strand_id
1 'polypeptide(L)'
;GLVYLYVREKEDVLLLVLLQVVDAYAQELPAAIEGLTDPLQRLTRAVDAYCRVVDRHRSATVLAYRSTKSLSPERRVLIQDRETATNSIIADAINDCIAEGLLNRVNVDVLTYQLVLVAHGWALKSWYFKSRLTLDEYIDHSLSNALVGVLTDDGRTHFETVRS
;
A
#
# COMPACT_ATOMS: atom_id res chain seq x y z
N GLY A 1 -33.02 -32.33 -9.20
CA GLY A 1 -33.29 -30.97 -8.68
C GLY A 1 -32.00 -30.18 -8.73
N LEU A 2 -32.00 -29.10 -9.52
CA LEU A 2 -30.85 -28.30 -9.92
C LEU A 2 -30.31 -27.43 -8.77
N VAL A 3 -29.52 -28.00 -7.86
CA VAL A 3 -28.89 -27.26 -6.74
C VAL A 3 -27.39 -27.01 -6.94
N TYR A 4 -26.77 -27.55 -7.99
CA TYR A 4 -25.31 -27.53 -8.17
C TYR A 4 -24.82 -26.74 -9.40
N LEU A 5 -25.42 -25.57 -9.68
CA LEU A 5 -24.99 -24.72 -10.82
C LEU A 5 -24.63 -23.27 -10.45
N TYR A 6 -24.69 -22.88 -9.17
CA TYR A 6 -24.26 -21.54 -8.72
C TYR A 6 -22.82 -21.47 -8.20
N VAL A 7 -22.12 -22.60 -8.22
CA VAL A 7 -20.73 -22.76 -7.77
C VAL A 7 -19.85 -22.93 -9.02
N ARG A 8 -19.95 -21.98 -9.95
CA ARG A 8 -18.84 -21.48 -10.76
C ARG A 8 -18.59 -20.08 -10.19
N GLU A 9 -17.54 -19.97 -9.40
CA GLU A 9 -17.69 -19.96 -7.94
C GLU A 9 -17.67 -18.54 -7.38
N LYS A 10 -18.41 -18.28 -6.29
CA LYS A 10 -18.27 -17.00 -5.54
C LYS A 10 -16.80 -16.72 -5.17
N GLU A 11 -16.00 -17.77 -5.00
CA GLU A 11 -14.55 -17.71 -4.81
C GLU A 11 -13.77 -17.27 -6.05
N ASP A 12 -14.23 -17.60 -7.27
CA ASP A 12 -13.62 -17.13 -8.53
C ASP A 12 -13.83 -15.63 -8.70
N VAL A 13 -15.06 -15.16 -8.48
CA VAL A 13 -15.37 -13.73 -8.56
C VAL A 13 -14.59 -12.96 -7.49
N LEU A 14 -14.54 -13.48 -6.26
CA LEU A 14 -13.73 -12.90 -5.19
C LEU A 14 -12.25 -12.84 -5.60
N LEU A 15 -11.68 -13.95 -6.07
CA LEU A 15 -10.29 -14.00 -6.50
C LEU A 15 -9.98 -12.97 -7.58
N LEU A 16 -10.83 -12.87 -8.61
CA LEU A 16 -10.65 -11.89 -9.70
C LEU A 16 -10.69 -10.45 -9.19
N VAL A 17 -11.60 -10.14 -8.27
CA VAL A 17 -11.69 -8.80 -7.64
C VAL A 17 -10.44 -8.50 -6.84
N LEU A 18 -9.88 -9.47 -6.11
CA LEU A 18 -8.64 -9.27 -5.34
C LEU A 18 -7.41 -9.15 -6.24
N LEU A 19 -7.32 -9.99 -7.28
CA LEU A 19 -6.26 -9.93 -8.28
C LEU A 19 -6.22 -8.57 -8.96
N GLN A 20 -7.38 -8.02 -9.32
CA GLN A 20 -7.45 -6.69 -9.91
C GLN A 20 -6.79 -5.60 -9.05
N VAL A 21 -6.86 -5.71 -7.72
CA VAL A 21 -6.22 -4.73 -6.82
C VAL A 21 -4.72 -4.94 -6.75
N VAL A 22 -4.25 -6.17 -6.53
CA VAL A 22 -2.81 -6.44 -6.42
C VAL A 22 -2.08 -6.23 -7.75
N ASP A 23 -2.73 -6.52 -8.88
CA ASP A 23 -2.18 -6.25 -10.21
C ASP A 23 -2.14 -4.74 -10.49
N ALA A 24 -3.11 -3.96 -9.99
CA ALA A 24 -3.06 -2.50 -10.10
C ALA A 24 -1.87 -1.92 -9.30
N TYR A 25 -1.57 -2.44 -8.11
CA TYR A 25 -0.36 -2.04 -7.39
C TYR A 25 0.90 -2.33 -8.22
N ALA A 26 1.01 -3.54 -8.78
CA ALA A 26 2.18 -3.98 -9.54
C ALA A 26 2.41 -3.16 -10.82
N GLN A 27 1.39 -2.50 -11.36
CA GLN A 27 1.51 -1.61 -12.51
C GLN A 27 1.82 -0.18 -12.10
N GLU A 28 1.11 0.33 -11.09
CA GLU A 28 1.13 1.76 -10.78
C GLU A 28 2.29 2.18 -9.90
N LEU A 29 2.73 1.33 -8.96
CA LEU A 29 3.86 1.68 -8.09
C LEU A 29 5.17 1.84 -8.87
N PRO A 30 5.59 0.90 -9.75
CA PRO A 30 6.79 1.08 -10.55
C PRO A 30 6.73 2.34 -11.43
N ALA A 31 5.59 2.59 -12.07
CA ALA A 31 5.40 3.78 -12.92
C ALA A 31 5.50 5.09 -12.12
N ALA A 32 4.98 5.12 -10.88
CA ALA A 32 5.00 6.31 -10.04
C ALA A 32 6.40 6.71 -9.55
N ILE A 33 7.35 5.77 -9.54
CA ILE A 33 8.73 6.01 -9.10
C ILE A 33 9.75 6.00 -10.24
N GLU A 34 9.30 5.79 -11.47
CA GLU A 34 10.16 5.73 -12.64
C GLU A 34 10.94 7.04 -12.82
N GLY A 35 12.26 6.94 -13.02
CA GLY A 35 13.14 8.09 -13.20
C GLY A 35 13.48 8.88 -11.93
N LEU A 36 12.88 8.55 -10.78
CA LEU A 36 13.25 9.14 -9.50
C LEU A 36 14.52 8.49 -8.96
N THR A 37 15.51 9.29 -8.59
CA THR A 37 16.77 8.81 -8.00
C THR A 37 16.83 9.04 -6.49
N ASP A 38 16.05 9.99 -5.98
CA ASP A 38 16.01 10.33 -4.56
C ASP A 38 15.25 9.26 -3.76
N PRO A 39 15.87 8.59 -2.77
CA PRO A 39 15.21 7.50 -2.03
C PRO A 39 13.95 7.93 -1.28
N LEU A 40 13.96 9.13 -0.68
CA LEU A 40 12.85 9.59 0.12
C LEU A 40 11.69 10.04 -0.77
N GLN A 41 12.00 10.64 -1.92
CA GLN A 41 11.01 10.92 -2.96
C GLN A 41 10.42 9.63 -3.53
N ARG A 42 11.24 8.61 -3.80
CA ARG A 42 10.75 7.27 -4.24
C ARG A 42 9.82 6.65 -3.21
N LEU A 43 10.20 6.66 -1.93
CA LEU A 43 9.37 6.13 -0.84
C LEU A 43 8.02 6.85 -0.76
N THR A 44 8.04 8.17 -0.70
CA THR A 44 6.82 8.98 -0.59
C THR A 44 5.91 8.82 -1.80
N ARG A 45 6.47 8.78 -3.03
CA ARG A 45 5.71 8.57 -4.27
C ARG A 45 5.14 7.17 -4.39
N ALA A 46 5.86 6.14 -3.95
CA ALA A 46 5.34 4.77 -3.91
C ALA A 46 4.13 4.66 -2.97
N VAL A 47 4.20 5.24 -1.76
CA VAL A 47 3.09 5.24 -0.80
C VAL A 47 1.90 6.06 -1.30
N ASP A 48 2.14 7.21 -1.92
CA ASP A 48 1.09 8.02 -2.56
C ASP A 48 0.35 7.22 -3.65
N ALA A 49 1.09 6.59 -4.56
CA ALA A 49 0.53 5.74 -5.61
C ALA A 49 -0.30 4.59 -5.02
N TYR A 50 0.22 3.92 -3.99
CA TYR A 50 -0.51 2.86 -3.28
C TYR A 50 -1.84 3.37 -2.71
N CYS A 51 -1.82 4.51 -2.01
CA CYS A 51 -3.04 5.12 -1.46
C CYS A 51 -4.06 5.47 -2.56
N ARG A 52 -3.61 5.93 -3.72
CA ARG A 52 -4.49 6.26 -4.86
C ARG A 52 -5.10 5.00 -5.49
N VAL A 53 -4.35 3.91 -5.61
CA VAL A 53 -4.91 2.61 -6.03
C VAL A 53 -5.98 2.18 -5.03
N VAL A 54 -5.70 2.28 -3.73
CA VAL A 54 -6.69 1.94 -2.69
C VAL A 54 -7.95 2.81 -2.76
N ASP A 55 -7.86 4.11 -3.02
CA ASP A 55 -9.05 4.97 -3.15
C ASP A 55 -9.93 4.52 -4.33
N ARG A 56 -9.32 4.23 -5.49
CA ARG A 56 -10.04 3.73 -6.68
C ARG A 56 -10.65 2.34 -6.46
N HIS A 57 -9.98 1.48 -5.70
CA HIS A 57 -10.37 0.09 -5.46
C HIS A 57 -10.95 -0.16 -4.06
N ARG A 58 -11.43 0.88 -3.36
CA ARG A 58 -11.84 0.82 -1.95
C ARG A 58 -12.78 -0.33 -1.59
N SER A 59 -13.81 -0.57 -2.40
CA SER A 59 -14.77 -1.64 -2.15
C SER A 59 -14.10 -3.03 -2.21
N ALA A 60 -13.16 -3.22 -3.13
CA ALA A 60 -12.38 -4.43 -3.25
C ALA A 60 -11.40 -4.59 -2.08
N THR A 61 -10.74 -3.50 -1.64
CA THR A 61 -9.90 -3.51 -0.42
C THR A 61 -10.71 -3.93 0.81
N VAL A 62 -11.91 -3.36 1.02
CA VAL A 62 -12.78 -3.75 2.15
C VAL A 62 -13.23 -5.21 2.02
N LEU A 63 -13.51 -5.68 0.80
CA LEU A 63 -13.88 -7.07 0.53
C LEU A 63 -12.73 -8.03 0.88
N ALA A 64 -11.48 -7.70 0.54
CA ALA A 64 -10.30 -8.49 0.89
C ALA A 64 -10.26 -8.78 2.40
N TYR A 65 -10.36 -7.74 3.24
CA TYR A 65 -10.35 -7.89 4.70
C TYR A 65 -11.51 -8.74 5.24
N ARG A 66 -12.66 -8.76 4.57
CA ARG A 66 -13.85 -9.50 5.03
C ARG A 66 -13.86 -10.96 4.56
N SER A 67 -13.32 -11.21 3.38
CA SER A 67 -13.64 -12.42 2.62
C SER A 67 -12.42 -13.20 2.14
N THR A 68 -11.18 -12.72 2.26
CA THR A 68 -9.99 -13.48 1.84
C THR A 68 -9.90 -14.86 2.50
N LYS A 69 -10.39 -15.02 3.74
CA LYS A 69 -10.46 -16.32 4.43
C LYS A 69 -11.38 -17.35 3.76
N SER A 70 -12.27 -16.90 2.88
CA SER A 70 -13.17 -17.76 2.10
C SER A 70 -12.49 -18.32 0.86
N LEU A 71 -11.28 -17.87 0.50
CA LEU A 71 -10.50 -18.47 -0.58
C LEU A 71 -9.76 -19.72 -0.11
N SER A 72 -9.58 -20.68 -1.02
CA SER A 72 -8.67 -21.81 -0.81
C SER A 72 -7.27 -21.35 -0.37
N PRO A 73 -6.50 -22.18 0.37
CA PRO A 73 -5.13 -21.85 0.77
C PRO A 73 -4.23 -21.43 -0.41
N GLU A 74 -4.28 -22.16 -1.53
CA GLU A 74 -3.48 -21.89 -2.73
C GLU A 74 -3.78 -20.51 -3.33
N ARG A 75 -5.06 -20.14 -3.39
CA ARG A 75 -5.50 -18.83 -3.88
C ARG A 75 -5.08 -17.69 -2.95
N ARG A 76 -5.05 -17.93 -1.64
CA ARG A 76 -4.55 -16.95 -0.66
C ARG A 76 -3.05 -16.72 -0.83
N VAL A 77 -2.27 -17.78 -1.01
CA VAL A 77 -0.83 -17.69 -1.28
C VAL A 77 -0.58 -16.87 -2.55
N LEU A 78 -1.32 -17.13 -3.63
CA LEU A 78 -1.20 -16.35 -4.87
C LEU A 78 -1.37 -14.83 -4.65
N ILE A 79 -2.39 -14.42 -3.88
CA ILE A 79 -2.62 -13.00 -3.56
C ILE A 79 -1.49 -12.44 -2.68
N GLN A 80 -1.06 -13.21 -1.67
CA GLN A 80 0.01 -12.81 -0.76
C GLN A 80 1.35 -12.62 -1.48
N ASP A 81 1.69 -13.52 -2.42
CA ASP A 81 2.90 -13.42 -3.22
C ASP A 81 2.88 -12.18 -4.12
N ARG A 82 1.73 -11.84 -4.71
CA ARG A 82 1.55 -10.62 -5.52
C ARG A 82 1.66 -9.34 -4.68
N GLU A 83 1.03 -9.34 -3.51
CA GLU A 83 1.08 -8.22 -2.58
C GLU A 83 2.51 -8.00 -2.06
N THR A 84 3.18 -9.06 -1.60
CA THR A 84 4.56 -8.97 -1.09
C THR A 84 5.56 -8.56 -2.16
N ALA A 85 5.42 -9.07 -3.39
CA ALA A 85 6.26 -8.64 -4.52
C ALA A 85 6.09 -7.14 -4.83
N THR A 86 4.90 -6.59 -4.63
CA THR A 86 4.68 -5.15 -4.82
C THR A 86 5.18 -4.34 -3.62
N ASN A 87 4.96 -4.84 -2.41
CA ASN A 87 5.40 -4.19 -1.17
C ASN A 87 6.94 -4.15 -1.07
N SER A 88 7.67 -5.01 -1.77
CA SER A 88 9.14 -4.95 -1.82
C SER A 88 9.63 -3.62 -2.39
N ILE A 89 8.86 -2.95 -3.26
CA ILE A 89 9.21 -1.62 -3.80
C ILE A 89 9.31 -0.58 -2.66
N ILE A 90 8.39 -0.65 -1.70
CA ILE A 90 8.41 0.21 -0.51
C ILE A 90 9.58 -0.19 0.40
N ALA A 91 9.79 -1.49 0.61
CA ALA A 91 10.89 -1.99 1.43
C ALA A 91 12.27 -1.58 0.88
N ASP A 92 12.45 -1.67 -0.44
CA ASP A 92 13.67 -1.27 -1.15
C ASP A 92 13.90 0.24 -1.00
N ALA A 93 12.87 1.06 -1.17
CA ALA A 93 12.99 2.51 -0.96
C ALA A 93 13.34 2.87 0.51
N ILE A 94 12.82 2.11 1.49
CA ILE A 94 13.22 2.25 2.91
C ILE A 94 14.70 1.89 3.09
N ASN A 95 15.16 0.77 2.51
CA ASN A 95 16.56 0.37 2.58
C ASN A 95 17.49 1.40 1.94
N ASP A 96 17.12 1.95 0.79
CA ASP A 96 17.86 3.02 0.10
C ASP A 96 17.95 4.27 1.01
N CYS A 97 16.84 4.65 1.67
CA CYS A 97 16.87 5.76 2.63
C CYS A 97 17.77 5.49 3.85
N ILE A 98 17.84 4.24 4.33
CA ILE A 98 18.74 3.86 5.44
C ILE A 98 20.20 3.93 4.96
N ALA A 99 20.48 3.46 3.73
CA ALA A 99 21.82 3.47 3.15
C ALA A 99 22.35 4.90 2.94
N GLU A 100 21.50 5.83 2.51
CA GLU A 100 21.82 7.26 2.36
C GLU A 100 21.77 8.04 3.69
N GLY A 101 21.50 7.38 4.82
CA GLY A 101 21.46 8.03 6.13
C GLY A 101 20.27 8.96 6.35
N LEU A 102 19.21 8.86 5.53
CA LEU A 102 17.97 9.63 5.64
C LEU A 102 17.01 9.01 6.67
N LEU A 103 17.03 7.69 6.83
CA LEU A 103 16.30 6.97 7.87
C LEU A 103 17.27 6.33 8.88
N ASN A 104 16.86 6.32 10.14
CA ASN A 104 17.49 5.51 11.17
C ASN A 104 17.33 4.02 10.82
N ARG A 105 18.20 3.18 11.40
CA ARG A 105 18.02 1.72 11.30
C ARG A 105 16.72 1.31 11.99
N VAL A 106 15.78 0.81 11.20
CA VAL A 106 14.48 0.30 11.64
C VAL A 106 14.29 -1.13 11.18
N ASN A 107 13.25 -1.79 11.70
CA ASN A 107 12.77 -3.02 11.08
C ASN A 107 11.99 -2.66 9.80
N VAL A 108 12.53 -3.04 8.64
CA VAL A 108 12.00 -2.67 7.32
C VAL A 108 10.64 -3.29 7.05
N ASP A 109 10.43 -4.55 7.45
CA ASP A 109 9.14 -5.23 7.26
C ASP A 109 8.02 -4.53 8.04
N VAL A 110 8.31 -4.15 9.29
CA VAL A 110 7.37 -3.44 10.15
C VAL A 110 7.00 -2.08 9.56
N LEU A 111 7.99 -1.28 9.14
CA LEU A 111 7.71 0.04 8.56
C LEU A 111 6.96 -0.10 7.22
N THR A 112 7.34 -1.06 6.37
CA THR A 112 6.67 -1.34 5.10
C THR A 112 5.18 -1.63 5.33
N TYR A 113 4.86 -2.56 6.23
CA TYR A 113 3.47 -2.91 6.49
C TYR A 113 2.71 -1.83 7.28
N GLN A 114 3.38 -0.98 8.06
CA GLN A 114 2.74 0.22 8.63
C GLN A 114 2.27 1.18 7.53
N LEU A 115 3.10 1.42 6.51
CA LEU A 115 2.75 2.28 5.37
C LEU A 115 1.66 1.66 4.49
N VAL A 116 1.70 0.34 4.25
CA VAL A 116 0.61 -0.37 3.56
C VAL A 116 -0.71 -0.28 4.34
N LEU A 117 -0.65 -0.43 5.67
CA LEU A 117 -1.84 -0.31 6.53
C LEU A 117 -2.40 1.12 6.56
N VAL A 118 -1.56 2.15 6.43
CA VAL A 118 -2.02 3.52 6.18
C VAL A 118 -2.87 3.56 4.91
N ALA A 119 -2.35 3.06 3.79
CA ALA A 119 -3.11 3.07 2.53
C ALA A 119 -4.45 2.31 2.68
N HIS A 120 -4.44 1.10 3.24
CA HIS A 120 -5.66 0.34 3.51
C HIS A 120 -6.61 1.04 4.49
N GLY A 121 -6.08 1.78 5.45
CA GLY A 121 -6.83 2.57 6.43
C GLY A 121 -7.79 3.56 5.77
N TRP A 122 -7.37 4.19 4.66
CA TRP A 122 -8.22 5.07 3.86
C TRP A 122 -9.51 4.38 3.41
N ALA A 123 -9.40 3.16 2.88
CA ALA A 123 -10.56 2.38 2.46
C ALA A 123 -11.41 1.91 3.65
N LEU A 124 -10.75 1.29 4.63
CA LEU A 124 -11.39 0.63 5.79
C LEU A 124 -12.11 1.62 6.71
N LYS A 125 -11.62 2.86 6.80
CA LYS A 125 -12.20 3.94 7.61
C LYS A 125 -12.67 5.12 6.76
N SER A 126 -13.05 4.86 5.51
CA SER A 126 -13.48 5.92 4.59
C SER A 126 -14.66 6.75 5.10
N TRP A 127 -15.56 6.18 5.91
CA TRP A 127 -16.65 6.93 6.57
C TRP A 127 -16.13 8.04 7.48
N TYR A 128 -14.99 7.82 8.14
CA TYR A 128 -14.37 8.76 9.06
C TYR A 128 -13.45 9.76 8.34
N PHE A 129 -12.56 9.26 7.48
CA PHE A 129 -11.56 10.09 6.84
C PHE A 129 -12.13 10.95 5.70
N LYS A 130 -12.96 10.38 4.81
CA LYS A 130 -13.51 11.15 3.66
C LYS A 130 -14.51 12.24 4.07
N SER A 131 -14.98 12.24 5.31
CA SER A 131 -15.81 13.33 5.84
C SER A 131 -15.01 14.47 6.46
N ARG A 132 -13.67 14.35 6.50
CA ARG A 132 -12.77 15.29 7.19
C ARG A 132 -11.57 15.73 6.35
N LEU A 133 -11.10 14.87 5.45
CA LEU A 133 -9.88 15.05 4.70
C LEU A 133 -10.11 14.66 3.24
N THR A 134 -9.42 15.37 2.35
CA THR A 134 -9.10 14.91 1.02
C THR A 134 -8.10 13.73 1.08
N LEU A 135 -7.94 13.01 -0.03
CA LEU A 135 -6.94 11.95 -0.10
C LEU A 135 -5.52 12.51 0.05
N ASP A 136 -5.24 13.67 -0.56
CA ASP A 136 -3.92 14.30 -0.50
C ASP A 136 -3.56 14.70 0.94
N GLU A 137 -4.48 15.34 1.67
CA GLU A 137 -4.28 15.66 3.10
C GLU A 137 -4.09 14.39 3.96
N TYR A 138 -4.83 13.33 3.66
CA TYR A 138 -4.69 12.05 4.37
C TYR A 138 -3.30 11.44 4.16
N ILE A 139 -2.82 11.41 2.91
CA ILE A 139 -1.49 10.89 2.55
C ILE A 139 -0.40 11.70 3.23
N ASP A 140 -0.47 13.03 3.12
CA ASP A 140 0.51 13.94 3.70
C ASP A 140 0.61 13.80 5.23
N HIS A 141 -0.52 13.85 5.93
CA HIS A 141 -0.54 13.67 7.39
C HIS A 141 -0.05 12.28 7.81
N SER A 142 -0.41 11.24 7.06
CA SER A 142 -0.01 9.87 7.40
C SER A 142 1.48 9.63 7.20
N LEU A 143 2.05 10.12 6.09
CA LEU A 143 3.50 10.08 5.85
C LEU A 143 4.26 10.89 6.90
N SER A 144 3.77 12.08 7.25
CA SER A 144 4.36 12.89 8.32
C SER A 144 4.41 12.11 9.64
N ASN A 145 3.30 11.50 10.05
CA ASN A 145 3.23 10.75 11.31
C ASN A 145 4.10 9.49 11.29
N ALA A 146 4.11 8.76 10.17
CA ALA A 146 4.88 7.53 10.04
C ALA A 146 6.39 7.78 10.01
N LEU A 147 6.84 8.87 9.36
CA LEU A 147 8.26 9.10 9.11
C LEU A 147 8.95 9.93 10.21
N VAL A 148 8.24 10.82 10.93
CA VAL A 148 8.84 11.72 11.92
C VAL A 148 9.70 11.01 12.98
N GLY A 149 9.31 9.81 13.40
CA GLY A 149 10.02 9.02 14.42
C GLY A 149 11.17 8.17 13.88
N VAL A 150 11.30 8.06 12.55
CA VAL A 150 12.30 7.20 11.90
C VAL A 150 13.32 7.98 11.07
N LEU A 151 13.03 9.24 10.72
CA LEU A 151 13.99 10.14 10.04
C LEU A 151 15.19 10.48 10.92
N THR A 152 16.37 10.57 10.31
CA THR A 152 17.55 11.23 10.91
C THR A 152 17.37 12.76 10.85
N ASP A 153 18.32 13.53 11.39
CA ASP A 153 18.28 15.00 11.30
C ASP A 153 18.41 15.47 9.84
N ASP A 154 19.31 14.85 9.07
CA ASP A 154 19.47 15.10 7.63
C ASP A 154 18.21 14.67 6.88
N GLY A 155 17.67 13.49 7.18
CA GLY A 155 16.43 13.00 6.61
C GLY A 155 15.24 13.91 6.87
N ARG A 156 15.13 14.49 8.07
CA ARG A 156 14.07 15.44 8.43
C ARG A 156 14.14 16.71 7.58
N THR A 157 15.32 17.29 7.46
CA THR A 157 15.55 18.48 6.62
C THR A 157 15.22 18.18 5.16
N HIS A 158 15.64 17.02 4.67
CA HIS A 158 15.36 16.60 3.29
C HIS A 158 13.87 16.33 3.04
N PHE A 159 13.19 15.70 4.00
CA PHE A 159 11.76 15.39 3.92
C PHE A 159 10.89 16.64 3.75
N GLU A 160 11.26 17.75 4.42
CA GLU A 160 10.58 19.03 4.27
C GLU A 160 10.68 19.56 2.83
N THR A 161 11.79 19.31 2.14
CA THR A 161 12.01 19.68 0.74
C THR A 161 11.26 18.76 -0.23
N VAL A 162 11.16 17.47 0.08
CA VAL A 162 10.38 16.51 -0.73
C VAL A 162 8.87 16.77 -0.65
N ARG A 163 8.39 17.35 0.46
CA ARG A 163 6.98 17.65 0.71
C ARG A 163 6.51 19.01 0.17
N SER A 164 7.41 19.96 -0.03
CA SER A 164 7.11 21.30 -0.57
C SER A 164 6.82 21.26 -2.06
#